data_AF-A0A958HND2-F1
#
_entry.id   AF-A0A958HND2-F1
#
_cell.length_a   1.000
_cell.length_b   1.000
_cell.length_c   1.000
_cell.angle_alpha   90.00
_cell.angle_beta   90.00
_cell.angle_gamma   90.00
#
_symmetry.space_group_name_H-M   'P 1'
#
loop_
_entity.id
_entity.type
_entity.pdbx_description
1 polymer ?
#
loop_
_entity_poly.entity_id
_entity_poly.type
_entity_poly.pdbx_seq_one_letter_code
_entity_poly.pdbx_strand_id
1 'polypeptide(L)'
;ECDVCLIPYRLNEQTRHVNPLKVYEYLAGGKPVVATPLPELAQFGNTVRLAGDAAGFIAAVEASLPETADPLAQATRRAVAAANTWDLRVARMIELVDSALRAAPQTPPNDAW
;
A
#
# COMPACT_ATOMS: atom_id res chain seq x y z
N GLU A 1 0.29 -9.85 20.97
CA GLU A 1 0.89 -9.67 19.63
C GLU A 1 0.01 -10.38 18.60
N CYS A 2 0.09 -10.06 17.30
CA CYS A 2 -0.68 -10.76 16.26
C CYS A 2 0.25 -11.51 15.28
N ASP A 3 -0.25 -12.62 14.75
CA ASP A 3 0.46 -13.50 13.82
C ASP A 3 0.17 -13.16 12.36
N VAL A 4 -1.10 -12.92 12.02
CA VAL A 4 -1.56 -12.56 10.68
C VAL A 4 -2.49 -11.35 10.76
N CYS A 5 -2.28 -10.36 9.89
CA CYS A 5 -3.08 -9.15 9.85
C CYS A 5 -4.12 -9.21 8.71
N LEU A 6 -5.32 -8.66 8.94
CA LEU A 6 -6.43 -8.76 8.01
C LEU A 6 -6.86 -7.39 7.48
N ILE A 7 -7.24 -7.33 6.20
CA ILE A 7 -7.88 -6.18 5.55
C ILE A 7 -9.16 -6.65 4.81
N PRO A 8 -10.25 -6.99 5.55
CA PRO A 8 -11.43 -7.64 4.99
C PRO A 8 -12.51 -6.62 4.57
N TYR A 9 -12.20 -5.74 3.63
CA TYR A 9 -13.21 -4.81 3.11
C TYR A 9 -14.35 -5.55 2.41
N ARG A 10 -15.57 -5.01 2.50
CA ARG A 10 -16.64 -5.33 1.54
C ARG A 10 -16.38 -4.59 0.24
N LEU A 11 -16.40 -5.28 -0.89
CA LEU A 11 -16.23 -4.66 -2.21
C LEU A 11 -17.50 -3.90 -2.60
N ASN A 12 -17.35 -2.60 -2.81
CA ASN A 12 -18.38 -1.70 -3.33
C ASN A 12 -17.70 -0.54 -4.08
N GLU A 13 -18.48 0.39 -4.62
CA GLU A 13 -17.98 1.53 -5.39
C GLU A 13 -17.00 2.40 -4.59
N GLN A 14 -17.26 2.60 -3.30
CA GLN A 14 -16.40 3.39 -2.43
C GLN A 14 -15.07 2.67 -2.16
N THR A 15 -15.12 1.40 -1.76
CA THR A 15 -13.92 0.65 -1.38
C THR A 15 -13.04 0.28 -2.57
N ARG A 16 -13.59 0.22 -3.78
CA ARG A 16 -12.83 -0.02 -5.02
C ARG A 16 -11.70 1.00 -5.25
N HIS A 17 -11.86 2.22 -4.74
CA HIS A 17 -10.91 3.33 -4.93
C HIS A 17 -10.12 3.66 -3.66
N VAL A 18 -10.24 2.85 -2.60
CA VAL A 18 -9.55 3.09 -1.33
C VAL A 18 -8.09 2.65 -1.43
N ASN A 19 -7.21 3.48 -0.86
CA ASN A 19 -5.87 3.06 -0.49
C ASN A 19 -5.84 2.60 0.98
N PRO A 20 -5.73 1.29 1.26
CA PRO A 20 -5.80 0.77 2.62
C PRO A 20 -4.49 1.01 3.36
N LEU A 21 -4.34 2.18 4.00
CA LEU A 21 -3.11 2.60 4.68
C LEU A 21 -2.54 1.58 5.68
N LYS A 22 -3.42 0.79 6.29
CA LYS A 22 -3.04 -0.24 7.26
C LYS A 22 -2.12 -1.32 6.68
N VAL A 23 -2.14 -1.53 5.36
CA VAL A 23 -1.22 -2.46 4.68
C VAL A 23 0.24 -2.09 4.94
N TYR A 24 0.59 -0.80 4.87
CA TYR A 24 1.95 -0.34 5.08
C TYR A 24 2.41 -0.55 6.52
N GLU A 25 1.51 -0.32 7.49
CA GLU A 25 1.80 -0.55 8.92
C GLU A 25 2.06 -2.03 9.21
N TYR A 26 1.25 -2.93 8.65
CA TYR A 26 1.43 -4.38 8.81
C TYR A 26 2.72 -4.87 8.16
N LEU A 27 3.02 -4.38 6.96
CA LEU A 27 4.26 -4.70 6.25
C LEU A 27 5.49 -4.13 6.97
N ALA A 28 5.41 -2.94 7.57
CA ALA A 28 6.46 -2.37 8.42
C ALA A 28 6.72 -3.20 9.68
N GLY A 29 5.67 -3.84 10.22
CA GLY A 29 5.80 -4.84 11.28
C GLY A 29 6.35 -6.19 10.81
N GLY A 30 6.58 -6.37 9.50
CA GLY A 30 6.99 -7.64 8.91
C GLY A 30 5.90 -8.72 8.94
N LYS A 31 4.64 -8.35 9.23
CA LYS A 31 3.55 -9.31 9.45
C LYS A 31 2.91 -9.73 8.12
N PRO A 32 2.56 -11.01 7.93
CA PRO A 32 1.76 -11.43 6.78
C PRO A 32 0.40 -10.74 6.79
N VAL A 33 -0.10 -10.40 5.60
CA VAL A 33 -1.37 -9.71 5.41
C VAL A 33 -2.28 -10.53 4.51
N VAL A 34 -3.52 -10.74 4.93
CA VAL A 34 -4.59 -11.30 4.10
C VAL A 34 -5.65 -10.23 3.88
N ALA A 35 -6.04 -9.99 2.63
CA ALA A 35 -6.92 -8.89 2.27
C ALA A 35 -7.93 -9.26 1.20
N THR A 36 -9.03 -8.50 1.15
CA THR A 36 -9.95 -8.52 0.01
C THR A 36 -9.20 -8.05 -1.25
N PRO A 37 -9.47 -8.59 -2.46
CA PRO A 37 -8.80 -8.18 -3.70
C PRO A 37 -9.19 -6.76 -4.16
N LEU A 38 -8.69 -5.75 -3.45
CA LEU A 38 -8.78 -4.35 -3.87
C LEU A 38 -7.78 -4.07 -5.01
N PRO A 39 -8.14 -3.28 -6.03
CA PRO A 39 -7.22 -2.95 -7.12
C PRO A 39 -5.88 -2.38 -6.63
N GLU A 40 -5.92 -1.51 -5.63
CA GLU A 40 -4.72 -0.90 -5.02
C GLU A 40 -3.77 -1.96 -4.42
N LEU A 41 -4.29 -3.10 -3.97
CA LEU A 41 -3.46 -4.11 -3.33
C LEU A 41 -2.68 -5.00 -4.32
N ALA A 42 -3.00 -4.95 -5.62
CA ALA A 42 -2.31 -5.73 -6.64
C ALA A 42 -0.81 -5.39 -6.73
N GLN A 43 -0.43 -4.14 -6.40
CA GLN A 43 0.96 -3.68 -6.45
C GLN A 43 1.89 -4.38 -5.44
N PHE A 44 1.35 -5.02 -4.41
CA PHE A 44 2.14 -5.67 -3.35
C PHE A 44 2.57 -7.10 -3.72
N GLY A 45 2.14 -7.62 -4.87
CA GLY A 45 2.50 -8.95 -5.34
C GLY A 45 2.29 -10.02 -4.27
N ASN A 46 3.31 -10.84 -4.04
CA ASN A 46 3.24 -11.95 -3.08
C ASN A 46 3.37 -11.54 -1.60
N THR A 47 3.56 -10.24 -1.30
CA THR A 47 3.70 -9.79 0.10
C THR A 47 2.36 -9.64 0.82
N VAL A 48 1.25 -9.61 0.06
CA VAL A 48 -0.13 -9.59 0.57
C VAL A 48 -0.90 -10.72 -0.12
N ARG A 49 -1.54 -11.60 0.66
CA ARG A 49 -2.42 -12.65 0.10
C ARG A 49 -3.81 -12.09 -0.10
N LEU A 50 -4.38 -12.28 -1.29
CA LEU A 50 -5.71 -11.82 -1.63
C LEU A 50 -6.72 -12.96 -1.58
N ALA A 51 -7.84 -12.74 -0.89
CA ALA A 51 -8.93 -13.71 -0.75
C ALA A 51 -10.29 -13.03 -0.95
N GLY A 52 -11.19 -13.66 -1.71
CA GLY A 52 -12.48 -13.07 -2.09
C GLY A 52 -13.65 -13.43 -1.18
N ASP A 53 -13.52 -14.49 -0.39
CA ASP A 53 -14.58 -15.03 0.46
C ASP A 53 -14.03 -15.61 1.78
N ALA A 54 -14.92 -16.00 2.68
CA ALA A 54 -14.55 -16.50 4.00
C ALA A 54 -13.65 -17.74 3.95
N ALA A 55 -13.93 -18.69 3.04
CA ALA A 55 -13.14 -19.91 2.89
C ALA A 55 -11.72 -19.59 2.40
N GLY A 56 -11.59 -18.71 1.42
CA GLY A 56 -10.31 -18.22 0.92
C GLY A 56 -9.54 -17.44 1.98
N PHE A 57 -10.21 -16.66 2.83
CA PHE A 57 -9.57 -15.98 3.95
C PHE A 57 -8.98 -16.97 4.96
N ILE A 58 -9.74 -18.00 5.34
CA ILE A 58 -9.28 -19.06 6.25
C ILE A 58 -8.04 -19.73 5.66
N ALA A 59 -8.13 -20.20 4.42
CA ALA A 59 -7.01 -20.88 3.74
C ALA A 59 -5.77 -19.96 3.61
N ALA A 60 -5.97 -18.68 3.31
CA ALA A 60 -4.87 -17.72 3.20
C ALA A 60 -4.21 -17.43 4.55
N VAL A 61 -4.99 -17.36 5.64
CA VAL A 61 -4.45 -17.20 7.00
C VAL A 61 -3.62 -18.42 7.38
N GLU A 62 -4.16 -19.63 7.19
CA GLU A 62 -3.45 -20.89 7.47
C GLU A 62 -2.14 -20.98 6.69
N ALA A 63 -2.15 -20.62 5.41
CA ALA A 63 -0.96 -20.60 4.57
C ALA A 63 0.08 -19.55 4.99
N SER A 64 -0.34 -18.49 5.69
CA SER A 64 0.55 -17.43 6.17
C SER A 64 1.21 -17.73 7.52
N LEU A 65 0.65 -18.64 8.33
CA LEU A 65 1.18 -18.95 9.65
C LEU A 65 2.64 -19.43 9.65
N PRO A 66 3.10 -20.29 8.71
CA PRO A 66 4.51 -20.71 8.68
C PRO A 66 5.48 -19.55 8.41
N GLU A 67 5.04 -18.51 7.69
CA GLU A 67 5.86 -17.35 7.31
C GLU A 67 6.02 -16.31 8.44
N THR A 68 5.32 -16.51 9.56
CA THR A 68 5.35 -15.57 10.70
C THR A 68 6.72 -15.54 11.36
N ALA A 69 7.40 -16.68 11.43
CA ALA A 69 8.73 -16.84 12.01
C ALA A 69 9.86 -16.77 10.96
N ASP A 70 9.54 -16.61 9.67
CA ASP A 70 10.54 -16.55 8.60
C ASP A 70 11.19 -15.15 8.52
N PRO A 71 12.49 -15.01 8.88
CA PRO A 71 13.16 -13.71 8.88
C PRO A 71 13.25 -13.09 7.48
N LEU A 72 13.36 -13.90 6.42
CA LEU A 72 13.45 -13.42 5.05
C LEU A 72 12.10 -12.84 4.62
N ALA A 73 11.01 -13.58 4.84
CA ALA A 73 9.67 -13.09 4.55
C ALA A 73 9.36 -11.77 5.29
N GLN A 74 9.72 -11.69 6.57
CA GLN A 74 9.58 -10.46 7.34
C GLN A 74 10.41 -9.30 6.76
N ALA A 75 11.67 -9.55 6.39
CA ALA A 75 12.54 -8.54 5.80
C ALA A 75 12.00 -8.04 4.45
N THR A 76 11.49 -8.93 3.60
CA THR A 76 10.85 -8.57 2.34
C THR A 76 9.65 -7.65 2.56
N ARG A 77 8.76 -7.97 3.51
CA ARG A 77 7.61 -7.12 3.84
C ARG A 77 8.05 -5.74 4.36
N ARG A 78 9.06 -5.71 5.24
CA ARG A 78 9.62 -4.45 5.76
C ARG A 78 10.25 -3.59 4.66
N ALA A 79 10.92 -4.21 3.69
CA ALA A 79 11.50 -3.49 2.55
C ALA A 79 10.42 -2.82 1.69
N VAL A 80 9.28 -3.49 1.46
CA VAL A 80 8.13 -2.89 0.76
C VAL A 80 7.61 -1.66 1.51
N ALA A 81 7.46 -1.75 2.83
CA ALA A 81 7.03 -0.60 3.63
C ALA A 81 8.05 0.56 3.61
N ALA A 82 9.34 0.25 3.70
CA ALA A 82 10.43 1.24 3.65
C ALA A 82 10.51 1.98 2.30
N ALA A 83 10.07 1.36 1.20
CA ALA A 83 9.95 2.02 -0.09
C ALA A 83 8.73 2.97 -0.21
N ASN A 84 7.87 3.02 0.82
CA ASN A 84 6.57 3.68 0.78
C ASN A 84 6.36 4.69 1.92
N THR A 85 7.44 5.24 2.48
CA THR A 85 7.37 6.22 3.59
C THR A 85 6.72 7.54 3.18
N TRP A 86 6.27 8.29 4.18
CA TRP A 86 5.75 9.65 3.96
C TRP A 86 6.81 10.58 3.38
N ASP A 87 8.06 10.52 3.86
CA ASP A 87 9.14 11.36 3.35
C ASP A 87 9.36 11.15 1.84
N LEU A 88 9.40 9.89 1.39
CA LEU A 88 9.55 9.56 -0.03
C LEU A 88 8.34 10.01 -0.86
N ARG A 89 7.13 9.79 -0.35
CA ARG A 89 5.89 10.18 -1.04
C ARG A 89 5.77 11.69 -1.16
N VAL A 90 6.09 12.43 -0.10
CA VAL A 90 6.04 13.90 -0.09
C VAL A 90 7.12 14.48 -0.99
N ALA A 91 8.35 13.97 -0.93
CA ALA A 91 9.41 14.38 -1.86
C ALA A 91 8.97 14.18 -3.31
N ARG A 92 8.37 13.02 -3.63
CA ARG A 92 7.85 12.74 -4.97
C ARG A 92 6.72 13.70 -5.38
N MET A 93 5.80 14.02 -4.48
CA MET A 93 4.73 14.99 -4.76
C MET A 93 5.30 16.38 -5.06
N ILE A 94 6.28 16.84 -4.27
CA ILE A 94 6.95 18.14 -4.47
C ILE A 94 7.64 18.18 -5.82
N GLU A 95 8.42 17.14 -6.18
CA GLU A 95 9.08 17.04 -7.49
C GLU A 95 8.10 17.18 -8.67
N LEU A 96 6.94 16.53 -8.57
CA LEU A 96 5.90 16.58 -9.61
C LEU A 96 5.31 17.99 -9.73
N VAL A 97 5.03 18.64 -8.60
CA VAL A 97 4.52 20.01 -8.56
C VAL A 97 5.55 20.98 -9.15
N ASP A 98 6.79 20.92 -8.71
CA ASP A 98 7.87 21.80 -9.21
C ASP A 98 8.13 21.60 -10.70
N SER A 99 8.02 20.36 -11.18
CA SER A 99 8.16 20.04 -12.61
C SER A 99 7.02 20.65 -13.43
N ALA A 100 5.78 20.54 -12.94
CA ALA A 100 4.62 21.14 -13.58
C ALA A 100 4.69 22.68 -13.60
N LEU A 101 5.13 23.30 -12.50
CA LEU A 101 5.31 24.76 -12.41
C LEU A 101 6.37 25.27 -13.38
N ARG A 102 7.47 24.52 -13.57
CA ARG A 102 8.52 24.89 -14.55
C ARG A 102 8.08 24.71 -16.01
N ALA A 103 7.21 23.73 -16.29
CA ALA A 103 6.70 23.46 -17.63
C ALA A 103 5.54 24.39 -18.03
N ALA A 104 4.87 25.02 -17.06
CA ALA A 104 3.79 25.95 -17.33
C ALA A 104 4.32 27.22 -18.03
N PRO A 105 3.66 27.71 -19.10
CA PRO A 105 4.02 28.99 -19.69
C PRO A 105 3.88 30.09 -18.63
N GLN A 106 4.93 30.89 -18.47
CA GLN A 106 4.85 32.03 -17.55
C GLN A 106 3.90 33.07 -18.15
N THR A 107 2.76 33.30 -17.50
CA THR A 107 1.92 34.44 -17.81
C THR A 107 2.78 35.69 -17.60
N PRO A 108 3.00 36.54 -18.61
CA PRO A 108 3.74 37.77 -18.39
C PRO A 108 3.02 38.61 -17.32
N PRO A 109 3.76 39.39 -16.51
CA PRO A 109 3.13 40.29 -15.56
C PRO A 109 2.12 41.15 -16.31
N ASN A 110 0.90 41.22 -15.77
CA ASN A 110 -0.14 42.09 -16.30
C ASN A 110 0.26 43.54 -15.99
N ASP A 111 1.07 44.15 -16.86
CA ASP A 111 1.46 45.56 -16.81
C ASP A 111 0.30 46.48 -17.27
N ALA A 112 -0.87 46.32 -16.66
CA ALA A 112 -2.04 47.14 -16.92
C ALA A 112 -2.62 47.66 -15.60
N TRP A 113 -2.04 48.78 -15.15
CA TRP A 113 -2.71 49.80 -14.32
C TRP A 113 -2.56 51.15 -15.00
#